data_AF-A0A9X8VHJ8-F1
#
_entry.id   AF-A0A9X8VHJ8-F1
#
_cell.length_a   1.000
_cell.length_b   1.000
_cell.length_c   1.000
_cell.angle_alpha   90.00
_cell.angle_beta   90.00
_cell.angle_gamma   90.00
#
_symmetry.space_group_name_H-M   'P 1'
#
loop_
_entity.id
_entity.type
_entity.pdbx_description
1 polymer ?
#
loop_
_entity_poly.entity_id
_entity_poly.type
_entity_poly.pdbx_seq_one_letter_code
_entity_poly.pdbx_strand_id
1 'polypeptide(L)'
;GDLLSVTLSDIVMIAGGVAVVLLVLWWQWRDLLSMTISPELAHVDGVNLARARTVLMLVTALTIGLAMKFVGALIITSLLIIPAATARRFARTPEQMAGVAVLLGMVAVTGGLTFSAFYDTPAGPSVVLSAAVLFTLSLFKKQQA
;
A
#
# COMPACT_ATOMS: atom_id res chain seq x y z
N GLY A 1 1.17 18.99 0.62
CA GLY A 1 1.97 17.85 1.06
C GLY A 1 3.36 18.09 0.58
N ASP A 2 4.24 18.48 1.48
CA ASP A 2 5.64 18.64 1.18
C ASP A 2 6.38 17.64 2.07
N LEU A 3 6.86 16.56 1.44
CA LEU A 3 7.60 15.50 2.10
C LEU A 3 8.89 16.03 2.76
N LEU A 4 9.38 17.21 2.35
CA LEU A 4 10.61 17.81 2.85
C LEU A 4 10.41 18.65 4.12
N SER A 5 9.18 19.04 4.48
CA SER A 5 8.88 19.84 5.69
C SER A 5 8.35 19.00 6.87
N VAL A 6 8.50 17.69 6.82
CA VAL A 6 8.04 16.76 7.87
C VAL A 6 8.90 16.91 9.13
N THR A 7 8.28 17.16 10.28
CA THR A 7 8.97 17.28 11.58
C THR A 7 9.08 15.93 12.30
N LEU A 8 10.00 15.79 13.26
CA LEU A 8 10.12 14.58 14.10
C LEU A 8 8.80 14.18 14.79
N SER A 9 8.01 15.17 15.23
CA SER A 9 6.69 14.92 15.82
C SER A 9 5.72 14.28 14.83
N ASP A 10 5.77 14.65 13.56
CA ASP A 10 4.92 14.07 12.52
C ASP A 10 5.33 12.61 12.25
N ILE A 11 6.64 12.31 12.23
CA ILE A 11 7.15 10.94 12.06
C ILE A 11 6.65 10.02 13.17
N VAL A 12 6.71 10.47 14.43
CA VAL A 12 6.19 9.70 15.58
C VAL A 12 4.68 9.46 15.45
N MET A 13 3.93 10.46 15.01
CA MET A 13 2.48 10.35 14.79
C MET A 13 2.15 9.34 13.68
N ILE A 14 2.90 9.37 12.58
CA ILE A 14 2.79 8.39 11.49
C ILE A 14 3.14 6.99 11.97
N ALA A 15 4.26 6.84 12.68
CA ALA A 15 4.70 5.55 13.21
C ALA A 15 3.65 4.94 14.14
N GLY A 16 3.04 5.75 15.02
CA GLY A 16 1.93 5.33 15.86
C GLY A 16 0.70 4.90 15.06
N GLY A 17 0.29 5.68 14.06
CA GLY A 17 -0.84 5.33 13.19
C GLY A 17 -0.61 4.05 12.40
N VAL A 18 0.59 3.86 11.84
CA VAL A 18 1.00 2.64 11.12
C VAL A 18 1.01 1.44 12.06
N ALA A 19 1.53 1.59 13.30
CA ALA A 19 1.52 0.52 14.29
C ALA A 19 0.09 0.06 14.61
N VAL A 20 -0.85 0.99 14.78
CA VAL A 20 -2.27 0.67 15.01
C VAL A 20 -2.86 -0.07 13.81
N VAL A 21 -2.63 0.42 12.58
CA VAL A 21 -3.10 -0.24 11.34
C VAL A 21 -2.56 -1.66 11.22
N LEU A 22 -1.26 -1.86 11.47
CA LEU A 22 -0.63 -3.18 11.42
C LEU A 22 -1.18 -4.12 12.49
N LEU A 23 -1.45 -3.62 13.70
CA LEU A 23 -2.00 -4.42 14.79
C LEU A 23 -3.43 -4.87 14.47
N VAL A 24 -4.26 -3.98 13.92
CA VAL A 24 -5.62 -4.33 13.45
C VAL A 24 -5.56 -5.32 12.28
N LEU A 25 -4.64 -5.12 11.33
CA LEU A 25 -4.45 -6.06 10.21
C LEU A 25 -3.99 -7.44 10.69
N TRP A 26 -3.08 -7.51 11.66
CA TRP A 26 -2.66 -8.77 12.27
C TRP A 26 -3.86 -9.45 12.91
N TRP A 27 -4.63 -8.73 13.74
CA TRP A 27 -5.79 -9.31 14.41
C TRP A 27 -6.83 -9.82 13.40
N GLN A 28 -7.08 -9.08 12.32
CA GLN A 28 -8.05 -9.43 11.28
C GLN A 28 -7.50 -10.42 10.23
N TRP A 29 -6.22 -10.79 10.28
CA TRP A 29 -5.53 -11.56 9.22
C TRP A 29 -6.19 -12.92 8.96
N ARG A 30 -6.63 -13.60 10.04
CA ARG A 30 -7.28 -14.92 9.95
C ARG A 30 -8.64 -14.81 9.26
N ASP A 31 -9.42 -13.80 9.59
CA ASP A 31 -10.74 -13.56 8.99
C ASP A 31 -10.62 -13.22 7.50
N LEU A 32 -9.62 -12.40 7.12
CA LEU A 32 -9.37 -12.01 5.72
C LEU A 32 -8.90 -13.19 4.86
N LEU A 33 -8.05 -14.08 5.41
CA LEU A 33 -7.64 -15.31 4.72
C LEU A 33 -8.81 -16.28 4.56
N SER A 34 -9.62 -16.49 5.61
CA SER A 34 -10.82 -17.34 5.55
C SER A 34 -11.84 -16.85 4.51
N MET A 35 -12.02 -15.52 4.40
CA MET A 35 -12.87 -14.90 3.37
C MET A 35 -12.39 -15.14 1.93
N THR A 36 -11.07 -15.18 1.71
CA THR A 36 -10.49 -15.29 0.37
C THR A 36 -10.52 -16.74 -0.15
N ILE A 37 -10.49 -17.72 0.75
CA ILE A 37 -10.43 -19.16 0.38
C ILE A 37 -11.83 -19.79 0.31
N SER A 38 -12.79 -19.40 1.16
CA SER A 38 -14.13 -20.00 1.16
C SER A 38 -15.22 -19.07 1.70
N PRO A 39 -15.74 -18.15 0.87
CA PRO A 39 -16.86 -17.28 1.25
C PRO A 39 -18.14 -18.04 1.64
N GLU A 40 -18.32 -19.30 1.18
CA GLU A 40 -19.45 -20.15 1.57
C GLU A 40 -19.30 -20.78 2.97
N LEU A 41 -18.09 -21.14 3.41
CA LEU A 41 -17.86 -21.72 4.76
C LEU A 41 -18.01 -20.66 5.87
N ALA A 42 -17.63 -19.40 5.60
CA ALA A 42 -17.73 -18.31 6.57
C ALA A 42 -19.18 -17.93 6.94
N HIS A 43 -20.14 -18.18 6.04
CA HIS A 43 -21.57 -17.97 6.32
C HIS A 43 -22.13 -19.03 7.28
N VAL A 44 -21.54 -20.23 7.28
CA VAL A 44 -21.90 -21.34 8.16
C VAL A 44 -21.22 -21.21 9.54
N ASP A 45 -20.03 -20.59 9.61
CA ASP A 45 -19.27 -20.34 10.84
C ASP A 45 -19.67 -19.04 11.60
N GLY A 46 -20.69 -18.31 11.15
CA GLY A 46 -21.20 -17.12 11.87
C GLY A 46 -20.32 -15.86 11.78
N VAL A 47 -19.34 -15.84 10.88
CA VAL A 47 -18.49 -14.66 10.65
C VAL A 47 -19.28 -13.61 9.90
N ASN A 48 -19.55 -12.47 10.56
CA ASN A 48 -20.36 -11.41 10.00
C ASN A 48 -19.57 -10.68 8.90
N LEU A 49 -19.75 -11.13 7.65
CA LEU A 49 -19.06 -10.63 6.45
C LEU A 49 -19.08 -9.09 6.35
N ALA A 50 -20.18 -8.47 6.81
CA ALA A 50 -20.35 -7.03 6.86
C ALA A 50 -19.42 -6.32 7.86
N ARG A 51 -19.10 -6.96 9.01
CA ARG A 51 -18.19 -6.39 10.02
C ARG A 51 -16.76 -6.37 9.53
N ALA A 52 -16.26 -7.50 9.02
CA ALA A 52 -14.90 -7.57 8.50
C ALA A 52 -14.69 -6.65 7.29
N ARG A 53 -15.70 -6.51 6.40
CA ARG A 53 -15.66 -5.53 5.31
C ARG A 53 -15.65 -4.09 5.83
N THR A 54 -16.46 -3.78 6.84
CA THR A 54 -16.47 -2.45 7.48
C THR A 54 -15.14 -2.14 8.14
N VAL A 55 -14.54 -3.10 8.86
CA VAL A 55 -13.22 -2.96 9.48
C VAL A 55 -12.14 -2.71 8.42
N LEU A 56 -12.12 -3.49 7.33
CA LEU A 56 -11.18 -3.28 6.24
C LEU A 56 -11.33 -1.89 5.61
N MET A 57 -12.58 -1.44 5.37
CA MET A 57 -12.85 -0.10 4.85
C MET A 57 -12.36 0.99 5.82
N LEU A 58 -12.60 0.85 7.12
CA LEU A 58 -12.13 1.79 8.13
C LEU A 58 -10.61 1.84 8.20
N VAL A 59 -9.94 0.68 8.23
CA VAL A 59 -8.47 0.61 8.24
C VAL A 59 -7.89 1.24 6.97
N THR A 60 -8.48 0.98 5.82
CA THR A 60 -8.04 1.57 4.54
C THR A 60 -8.25 3.08 4.52
N ALA A 61 -9.42 3.56 4.96
CA ALA A 61 -9.72 4.99 5.05
C ALA A 61 -8.78 5.71 6.02
N LEU A 62 -8.50 5.09 7.17
CA LEU A 62 -7.56 5.62 8.17
C LEU A 62 -6.14 5.67 7.61
N THR A 63 -5.69 4.62 6.92
CA THR A 63 -4.39 4.56 6.25
C THR A 63 -4.25 5.67 5.19
N ILE A 64 -5.26 5.83 4.33
CA ILE A 64 -5.27 6.87 3.29
C ILE A 64 -5.28 8.26 3.93
N GLY A 65 -6.08 8.49 4.96
CA GLY A 65 -6.18 9.76 5.66
C GLY A 65 -4.85 10.18 6.31
N LEU A 66 -4.19 9.24 7.01
CA LEU A 66 -2.86 9.45 7.57
C LEU A 66 -1.83 9.77 6.48
N ALA A 67 -1.84 9.03 5.37
CA ALA A 67 -0.89 9.26 4.27
C ALA A 67 -1.13 10.62 3.57
N MET A 68 -2.39 11.04 3.40
CA MET A 68 -2.78 12.24 2.63
C MET A 68 -2.19 13.52 3.17
N LYS A 69 -2.06 13.63 4.50
CA LYS A 69 -1.46 14.79 5.16
C LYS A 69 -0.03 15.06 4.67
N PHE A 70 0.75 14.02 4.42
CA PHE A 70 2.20 14.15 4.17
C PHE A 70 2.55 14.07 2.70
N VAL A 71 1.99 13.07 2.03
CA VAL A 71 2.40 12.65 0.69
C VAL A 71 1.58 13.37 -0.40
N GLY A 72 0.37 13.83 -0.07
CA GLY A 72 -0.54 14.45 -1.03
C GLY A 72 -1.31 13.43 -1.87
N ALA A 73 -2.47 13.84 -2.37
CA ALA A 73 -3.45 12.93 -2.98
C ALA A 73 -2.94 12.20 -4.23
N LEU A 74 -2.12 12.86 -5.06
CA LEU A 74 -1.61 12.29 -6.31
C LEU A 74 -0.63 11.13 -6.09
N ILE A 75 0.29 11.28 -5.13
CA ILE A 75 1.31 10.26 -4.87
C ILE A 75 0.67 9.01 -4.26
N ILE A 76 -0.33 9.19 -3.38
CA ILE A 76 -1.00 8.09 -2.68
C ILE A 76 -1.75 7.17 -3.62
N THR A 77 -2.52 7.71 -4.56
CA THR A 77 -3.28 6.89 -5.49
C THR A 77 -2.35 6.06 -6.37
N SER A 78 -1.25 6.63 -6.82
CA SER A 78 -0.23 5.89 -7.58
C SER A 78 0.49 4.83 -6.75
N LEU A 79 0.89 5.12 -5.52
CA LEU A 79 1.57 4.16 -4.63
C LEU A 79 0.68 3.05 -4.11
N LEU A 80 -0.63 3.28 -4.00
CA LEU A 80 -1.59 2.24 -3.65
C LEU A 80 -1.86 1.29 -4.81
N ILE A 81 -1.89 1.81 -6.05
CA ILE A 81 -2.32 1.03 -7.22
C ILE A 81 -1.13 0.35 -7.90
N ILE A 82 -0.06 1.08 -8.22
CA ILE A 82 1.00 0.62 -9.12
C ILE A 82 1.87 -0.50 -8.49
N PRO A 83 2.42 -0.35 -7.26
CA PRO A 83 3.21 -1.40 -6.62
C PRO A 83 2.38 -2.64 -6.32
N ALA A 84 1.12 -2.48 -5.90
CA ALA A 84 0.20 -3.59 -5.66
C ALA A 84 -0.14 -4.36 -6.95
N ALA A 85 -0.41 -3.65 -8.05
CA ALA A 85 -0.64 -4.25 -9.37
C ALA A 85 0.61 -4.98 -9.89
N THR A 86 1.80 -4.40 -9.68
CA THR A 86 3.08 -5.02 -10.02
C THR A 86 3.32 -6.29 -9.21
N ALA A 87 3.12 -6.22 -7.89
CA ALA A 87 3.33 -7.33 -6.96
C ALA A 87 2.36 -8.48 -7.22
N ARG A 88 1.11 -8.18 -7.57
CA ARG A 88 0.10 -9.18 -7.94
C ARG A 88 0.56 -10.09 -9.09
N ARG A 89 1.45 -9.61 -9.95
CA ARG A 89 2.00 -10.39 -11.07
C ARG A 89 3.08 -11.39 -10.64
N PHE A 90 3.67 -11.21 -9.47
CA PHE A 90 4.73 -12.06 -8.92
C PHE A 90 4.29 -12.90 -7.71
N ALA A 91 3.18 -12.53 -7.08
CA ALA A 91 2.73 -13.15 -5.85
C ALA A 91 1.70 -14.25 -6.09
N ARG A 92 1.85 -15.38 -5.38
CA ARG A 92 0.88 -16.48 -5.35
C ARG A 92 -0.01 -16.45 -4.11
N THR A 93 0.40 -15.72 -3.07
CA THR A 93 -0.37 -15.53 -1.83
C THR A 93 -0.54 -14.05 -1.51
N PRO A 94 -1.59 -13.65 -0.76
CA PRO A 94 -1.79 -12.27 -0.33
C PRO A 94 -0.61 -11.72 0.50
N GLU A 95 0.00 -12.58 1.32
CA GLU A 95 1.19 -12.29 2.14
C GLU A 95 2.38 -11.92 1.26
N GLN A 96 2.66 -12.75 0.25
CA GLN A 96 3.72 -12.49 -0.71
C GLN A 96 3.42 -11.23 -1.52
N MET A 97 2.15 -10.97 -1.85
CA MET A 97 1.74 -9.76 -2.58
C MET A 97 2.02 -8.51 -1.75
N ALA A 98 1.66 -8.51 -0.47
CA ALA A 98 1.93 -7.40 0.44
C ALA A 98 3.44 -7.14 0.56
N GLY A 99 4.25 -8.18 0.77
CA GLY A 99 5.70 -8.05 0.89
C GLY A 99 6.36 -7.50 -0.38
N VAL A 100 6.00 -8.03 -1.55
CA VAL A 100 6.56 -7.57 -2.83
C VAL A 100 6.08 -6.15 -3.16
N ALA A 101 4.83 -5.79 -2.85
CA ALA A 101 4.30 -4.45 -3.07
C ALA A 101 5.04 -3.41 -2.23
N VAL A 102 5.32 -3.73 -0.96
CA VAL A 102 6.08 -2.85 -0.06
C VAL A 102 7.50 -2.63 -0.57
N LEU A 103 8.20 -3.69 -1.01
CA LEU A 103 9.54 -3.57 -1.58
C LEU A 103 9.55 -2.71 -2.85
N LEU A 104 8.64 -2.95 -3.78
CA LEU A 104 8.53 -2.15 -5.01
C LEU A 104 8.16 -0.70 -4.72
N GLY A 105 7.28 -0.46 -3.75
CA GLY A 105 6.95 0.88 -3.28
C GLY A 105 8.16 1.63 -2.71
N MET A 106 8.97 0.96 -1.88
CA MET A 106 10.22 1.54 -1.35
C MET A 106 11.20 1.91 -2.45
N VAL A 107 11.40 1.03 -3.45
CA VAL A 107 12.27 1.31 -4.60
C VAL A 107 11.73 2.47 -5.44
N ALA A 108 10.42 2.51 -5.68
CA ALA A 108 9.77 3.58 -6.44
C ALA A 108 9.90 4.95 -5.75
N VAL A 109 9.66 5.00 -4.43
CA VAL A 109 9.77 6.23 -3.63
C VAL A 109 11.23 6.68 -3.57
N THR A 110 12.15 5.78 -3.26
CA THR A 110 13.58 6.14 -3.15
C THR A 110 14.13 6.60 -4.50
N GLY A 111 13.79 5.90 -5.58
CA GLY A 111 14.18 6.27 -6.94
C GLY A 111 13.57 7.61 -7.37
N GLY A 112 12.28 7.81 -7.12
CA GLY A 112 11.58 9.04 -7.50
C GLY A 112 12.01 10.27 -6.71
N LEU A 113 12.30 10.11 -5.41
CA LEU A 113 12.86 11.17 -4.57
C LEU A 113 14.29 11.51 -4.98
N THR A 114 15.11 10.50 -5.29
CA THR A 114 16.47 10.73 -5.80
C THR A 114 16.41 11.50 -7.13
N PHE A 115 15.55 11.09 -8.06
CA PHE A 115 15.39 11.76 -9.35
C PHE A 115 14.84 13.20 -9.21
N SER A 116 13.90 13.41 -8.29
CA SER A 116 13.38 14.74 -7.93
C SER A 116 14.48 15.65 -7.39
N ALA A 117 15.36 15.12 -6.53
CA ALA A 117 16.48 15.88 -5.96
C ALA A 117 17.53 16.30 -7.00
N PHE A 118 17.73 15.52 -8.07
CA PHE A 118 18.64 15.87 -9.16
C PHE A 118 18.05 16.82 -10.20
N TYR A 119 16.74 16.75 -10.45
CA TYR A 119 16.08 17.50 -11.53
C TYR A 119 15.20 18.67 -11.04
N ASP A 120 15.21 18.99 -9.74
CA ASP A 120 14.42 20.07 -9.12
C ASP A 120 12.91 20.01 -9.46
N THR A 121 12.43 18.79 -9.76
CA THR A 121 11.04 18.54 -10.14
C THR A 121 10.19 18.27 -8.92
N PRO A 122 8.88 18.60 -8.93
CA PRO A 122 8.00 18.33 -7.80
C PRO A 122 8.05 16.84 -7.41
N ALA A 123 8.27 16.55 -6.12
CA ALA A 123 8.48 15.19 -5.62
C ALA A 123 7.35 14.22 -6.02
N GLY A 124 6.12 14.72 -6.16
CA GLY A 124 4.98 13.86 -6.48
C GLY A 124 5.00 13.23 -7.86
N PRO A 125 4.95 14.02 -8.94
CA PRO A 125 5.12 13.53 -10.31
C PRO A 125 6.33 12.62 -10.49
N SER A 126 7.47 12.92 -9.86
CA SER A 126 8.70 12.13 -9.98
C SER A 126 8.57 10.74 -9.37
N VAL A 127 7.93 10.60 -8.21
CA VAL A 127 7.63 9.29 -7.59
C VAL A 127 6.65 8.48 -8.45
N VAL A 128 5.64 9.13 -9.03
CA VAL A 128 4.68 8.47 -9.94
C VAL A 128 5.38 7.95 -11.19
N LEU A 129 6.27 8.75 -11.78
CA LEU A 129 7.06 8.36 -12.95
C LEU A 129 7.97 7.17 -12.64
N SER A 130 8.69 7.19 -11.51
CA SER A 130 9.51 6.04 -11.11
C SER A 130 8.69 4.77 -10.87
N ALA A 131 7.54 4.87 -10.22
CA ALA A 131 6.62 3.74 -10.06
C ALA A 131 6.12 3.22 -11.42
N ALA A 132 5.76 4.10 -12.34
CA ALA A 132 5.31 3.74 -13.68
C ALA A 132 6.41 3.06 -14.51
N VAL A 133 7.66 3.51 -14.40
CA VAL A 133 8.81 2.86 -15.04
C VAL A 133 9.01 1.45 -14.47
N LEU A 134 8.98 1.28 -13.14
CA LEU A 134 9.08 -0.04 -12.51
C LEU A 134 7.95 -0.99 -12.94
N PHE A 135 6.71 -0.49 -13.03
CA PHE A 135 5.57 -1.26 -13.53
C PHE A 135 5.75 -1.64 -15.00
N THR A 136 6.23 -0.72 -15.84
CA THR A 136 6.50 -0.97 -17.26
C THR A 136 7.61 -2.00 -17.44
N LEU A 137 8.68 -1.94 -16.65
CA LEU A 137 9.73 -2.96 -16.63
C LEU A 137 9.19 -4.32 -16.18
N SER A 138 8.32 -4.34 -15.16
CA SER A 138 7.63 -5.56 -14.75
C SER A 138 6.70 -6.12 -15.82
N LEU A 139 6.15 -5.28 -16.70
CA LEU A 139 5.28 -5.70 -17.80
C LEU A 139 5.99 -6.61 -18.81
N PHE A 140 7.30 -6.44 -18.97
CA PHE A 140 8.14 -7.31 -19.82
C PHE A 140 8.35 -8.70 -19.21
N LYS A 141 8.16 -8.88 -17.90
CA LYS A 141 8.31 -10.17 -17.25
C LYS A 141 6.98 -10.94 -17.32
N LYS A 142 6.98 -12.12 -17.96
CA LYS A 142 5.77 -12.92 -18.26
C LYS A 142 4.91 -13.11 -17.00
N GLN A 143 3.62 -12.79 -17.11
CA GLN A 143 2.62 -12.99 -16.05
C GLN A 143 2.57 -14.49 -15.74
N GLN A 144 3.05 -14.89 -14.56
CA GLN A 144 2.85 -16.26 -14.09
C GLN A 144 1.42 -16.34 -13.59
N ALA A 145 0.53 -16.83 -14.48
CA ALA A 145 -0.81 -17.26 -14.13
C ALA A 145 -0.74 -18.53 -13.28
#